data_AF-A0A8B8V6L1-F1
#
_entry.id   AF-A0A8B8V6L1-F1
#
_cell.length_a   1.000
_cell.length_b   1.000
_cell.length_c   1.000
_cell.angle_alpha   90.00
_cell.angle_beta   90.00
_cell.angle_gamma   90.00
#
_symmetry.space_group_name_H-M   'P 1'
#
loop_
_entity.id
_entity.type
_entity.pdbx_description
1 polymer ?
#
loop_
_entity_poly.entity_id
_entity_poly.type
_entity_poly.pdbx_seq_one_letter_code
_entity_poly.pdbx_strand_id
1 'polypeptide(L)'
;MKVKVIPVLEDNYMYLVIEEHTREAVAVDVAVPKRAHPLPGALCTRAWRPNTGSHLDHLHLPNSHPFQLLEIVGREGVSLTTVLTTHHHWDHARGNTELARLLPGLVVLGADERICALTRRLAHGEELRFGAIHVRCLLTPGHTSGHMSYFLWEDECLDPPAVFSEGVLWSRAHTGQPRVCTKSGALQQPREGQAIMGQGVTTPPLSVKRDEDDVPTVPSTLGEELLYNPFLRVAEEPVCKFTGKVAPAEVLEVLCRERASFEQAAEPLQPQARALLALQWGLLSMPRPK
;
A
#
# COMPACT_ATOMS: atom_id res chain seq x y z
N MET A 1 6.43 -14.63 -11.75
CA MET A 1 5.31 -13.69 -11.54
C MET A 1 5.77 -12.28 -11.85
N LYS A 2 4.95 -11.51 -12.57
CA LYS A 2 5.27 -10.11 -12.87
C LYS A 2 4.33 -9.18 -12.11
N VAL A 3 4.90 -8.25 -11.33
CA VAL A 3 4.13 -7.23 -10.61
C VAL A 3 4.32 -5.87 -11.27
N LYS A 4 3.22 -5.24 -11.68
CA LYS A 4 3.20 -3.85 -12.14
C LYS A 4 2.67 -2.94 -11.04
N VAL A 5 3.44 -1.91 -10.73
CA VAL A 5 3.04 -0.81 -9.83
C VAL A 5 2.32 0.24 -10.65
N ILE A 6 1.13 0.65 -10.20
CA ILE A 6 0.28 1.62 -10.89
C ILE A 6 0.02 2.77 -9.91
N PRO A 7 0.74 3.89 -10.04
CA PRO A 7 0.52 5.06 -9.20
C PRO A 7 -0.90 5.61 -9.41
N VAL A 8 -1.61 5.86 -8.32
CA VAL A 8 -2.96 6.41 -8.30
C VAL A 8 -3.11 7.43 -7.19
N LEU A 9 -4.11 8.31 -7.33
CA LEU A 9 -4.34 9.40 -6.38
C LEU A 9 -3.05 10.23 -6.17
N GLU A 10 -2.87 10.81 -4.98
CA GLU A 10 -1.68 11.58 -4.63
C GLU A 10 -0.52 10.66 -4.25
N ASP A 11 -0.76 9.64 -3.43
CA ASP A 11 0.30 8.78 -2.88
C ASP A 11 -0.10 7.30 -2.70
N ASN A 12 -1.12 6.84 -3.42
CA ASN A 12 -1.57 5.44 -3.39
C ASN A 12 -0.99 4.67 -4.59
N TYR A 13 -0.98 3.34 -4.46
CA TYR A 13 -0.62 2.43 -5.53
C TYR A 13 -1.70 1.37 -5.70
N MET A 14 -2.03 1.05 -6.94
CA MET A 14 -2.65 -0.23 -7.28
C MET A 14 -1.55 -1.16 -7.81
N TYR A 15 -1.79 -2.46 -7.74
CA TYR A 15 -0.86 -3.43 -8.31
C TYR A 15 -1.58 -4.35 -9.27
N LEU A 16 -0.94 -4.68 -10.39
CA LEU A 16 -1.37 -5.73 -11.30
C LEU A 16 -0.35 -6.87 -11.24
N VAL A 17 -0.75 -7.99 -10.67
CA VAL A 17 0.04 -9.22 -10.59
C VAL A 17 -0.35 -10.10 -11.76
N ILE A 18 0.64 -10.50 -12.56
CA ILE A 18 0.46 -11.28 -13.78
C ILE A 18 1.10 -12.65 -13.59
N GLU A 19 0.32 -13.69 -13.77
CA GLU A 19 0.81 -15.05 -14.01
C GLU A 19 1.25 -15.14 -15.47
N GLU A 20 2.54 -15.41 -15.68
CA GLU A 20 3.17 -15.18 -16.98
C GLU A 20 2.83 -16.26 -18.03
N HIS A 21 2.45 -17.46 -17.60
CA HIS A 21 2.15 -18.61 -18.47
C HIS A 21 0.70 -18.59 -18.96
N THR A 22 -0.26 -18.44 -18.05
CA THR A 22 -1.70 -18.43 -18.31
C THR A 22 -2.18 -17.07 -18.78
N ARG A 23 -1.39 -16.01 -18.56
CA ARG A 23 -1.78 -14.60 -18.78
C ARG A 23 -2.99 -14.20 -17.93
N GLU A 24 -3.28 -14.94 -16.87
CA GLU A 24 -4.23 -14.52 -15.84
C GLU A 24 -3.62 -13.40 -15.00
N ALA A 25 -4.43 -12.45 -14.57
CA ALA A 25 -3.99 -11.34 -13.75
C ALA A 25 -4.93 -11.07 -12.57
N VAL A 26 -4.31 -10.63 -11.48
CA VAL A 26 -4.95 -10.23 -10.23
C VAL A 26 -4.60 -8.78 -9.95
N ALA A 27 -5.62 -7.96 -9.66
CA ALA A 27 -5.40 -6.59 -9.21
C ALA A 27 -5.40 -6.52 -7.67
N VAL A 28 -4.61 -5.61 -7.11
CA VAL A 28 -4.60 -5.28 -5.68
C VAL A 28 -5.02 -3.83 -5.50
N ASP A 29 -5.99 -3.60 -4.62
CA ASP A 29 -6.48 -2.29 -4.15
C ASP A 29 -6.84 -1.30 -5.26
N VAL A 30 -7.99 -1.53 -5.89
CA VAL A 30 -8.46 -0.67 -6.97
C VAL A 30 -9.11 0.60 -6.40
N ALA A 31 -8.33 1.69 -6.45
CA ALA A 31 -8.71 3.02 -6.02
C ALA A 31 -9.70 3.70 -6.99
N VAL A 32 -10.36 4.77 -6.53
CA VAL A 32 -11.07 5.77 -7.38
C VAL A 32 -10.97 7.12 -6.70
N PRO A 33 -10.84 8.26 -7.41
CA PRO A 33 -10.76 9.58 -6.78
C PRO A 33 -11.89 9.87 -5.80
N LYS A 34 -11.59 10.60 -4.72
CA LYS A 34 -12.60 11.02 -3.74
C LYS A 34 -13.61 11.95 -4.43
N ARG A 35 -14.79 11.44 -4.76
CA ARG A 35 -15.89 12.29 -5.25
C ARG A 35 -16.18 13.38 -4.22
N ALA A 36 -16.43 14.60 -4.68
CA ALA A 36 -17.12 15.61 -3.91
C ALA A 36 -18.52 15.05 -3.57
N HIS A 37 -18.74 14.70 -2.30
CA HIS A 37 -19.96 14.14 -1.69
C HIS A 37 -20.24 12.64 -1.92
N PRO A 38 -20.15 11.80 -0.87
CA PRO A 38 -21.07 10.68 -0.70
C PRO A 38 -22.45 11.21 -0.26
N LEU A 39 -23.54 10.58 -0.69
CA LEU A 39 -24.84 10.77 -0.04
C LEU A 39 -24.70 10.40 1.45
N PRO A 40 -25.22 11.22 2.39
CA PRO A 40 -25.14 10.92 3.82
C PRO A 40 -25.80 9.56 4.13
N GLY A 41 -25.07 8.66 4.78
CA GLY A 41 -25.61 7.39 5.32
C GLY A 41 -25.32 6.11 4.53
N ALA A 42 -24.57 6.16 3.43
CA ALA A 42 -24.19 4.95 2.68
C ALA A 42 -22.97 4.25 3.31
N LEU A 43 -23.20 3.41 4.32
CA LEU A 43 -22.34 2.24 4.51
C LEU A 43 -22.40 1.43 3.21
N CYS A 44 -21.26 0.95 2.68
CA CYS A 44 -21.19 0.18 1.43
C CYS A 44 -21.96 -1.18 1.49
N THR A 45 -22.67 -1.44 2.59
CA THR A 45 -23.27 -2.73 2.97
C THR A 45 -24.73 -2.93 2.56
N ARG A 46 -25.38 -1.96 1.90
CA ARG A 46 -26.75 -2.18 1.37
C ARG A 46 -26.73 -2.31 -0.14
N ALA A 47 -27.08 -3.51 -0.59
CA ALA A 47 -27.44 -3.88 -1.95
C ALA A 47 -27.94 -2.66 -2.75
N TRP A 48 -27.07 -2.13 -3.59
CA TRP A 48 -27.43 -1.13 -4.58
C TRP A 48 -28.47 -1.79 -5.50
N ARG A 49 -29.74 -1.36 -5.39
CA ARG A 49 -30.76 -1.73 -6.37
C ARG A 49 -30.56 -0.87 -7.61
N PRO A 50 -30.56 -1.43 -8.83
CA PRO A 50 -30.54 -0.61 -10.03
C PRO A 50 -31.86 0.16 -10.08
N ASN A 51 -31.80 1.48 -9.89
CA ASN A 51 -32.94 2.32 -10.19
C ASN A 51 -32.99 2.45 -11.71
N THR A 52 -34.07 1.91 -12.30
CA THR A 52 -34.42 2.09 -13.70
C THR A 52 -34.79 3.55 -13.92
N GLY A 53 -33.80 4.39 -14.17
CA GLY A 53 -33.99 5.82 -14.39
C GLY A 53 -32.72 6.44 -14.97
N SER A 54 -32.86 7.05 -16.13
CA SER A 54 -31.86 7.63 -17.02
C SER A 54 -30.97 8.70 -16.36
N HIS A 55 -29.94 8.27 -15.63
CA HIS A 55 -28.81 9.09 -15.17
C HIS A 55 -27.46 8.41 -15.53
N LEU A 56 -27.35 7.87 -16.73
CA LEU A 56 -26.22 7.03 -17.16
C LEU A 56 -24.99 7.80 -17.69
N ASP A 57 -25.04 9.13 -17.77
CA ASP A 57 -24.00 9.89 -18.52
C ASP A 57 -22.85 10.46 -17.66
N HIS A 58 -22.76 10.13 -16.37
CA HIS A 58 -21.73 10.71 -15.48
C HIS A 58 -20.82 9.70 -14.76
N LEU A 59 -20.81 8.43 -15.16
CA LEU A 59 -19.87 7.42 -14.63
C LEU A 59 -18.80 6.92 -15.61
N HIS A 60 -18.84 7.35 -16.87
CA HIS A 60 -17.73 7.18 -17.80
C HIS A 60 -16.79 8.38 -17.67
N LEU A 61 -15.94 8.38 -16.66
CA LEU A 61 -14.79 9.28 -16.63
C LEU A 61 -13.65 8.54 -17.34
N PRO A 62 -13.29 8.86 -18.59
CA PRO A 62 -12.19 8.22 -19.32
C PRO A 62 -10.79 8.35 -18.66
N ASN A 63 -10.73 8.93 -17.45
CA ASN A 63 -9.53 9.08 -16.63
C ASN A 63 -9.73 8.51 -15.20
N SER A 64 -10.63 7.55 -14.98
CA SER A 64 -10.75 6.87 -13.68
C SER A 64 -9.62 5.86 -13.49
N HIS A 65 -9.21 5.62 -12.24
CA HIS A 65 -8.19 4.61 -11.92
C HIS A 65 -8.59 3.18 -12.37
N PRO A 66 -9.87 2.74 -12.26
CA PRO A 66 -10.32 1.50 -12.90
C PRO A 66 -10.07 1.45 -14.41
N PHE A 67 -10.34 2.53 -15.16
CA PHE A 67 -10.04 2.56 -16.59
C PHE A 67 -8.54 2.51 -16.87
N GLN A 68 -7.71 3.24 -16.11
CA GLN A 68 -6.24 3.15 -16.20
C GLN A 68 -5.75 1.71 -16.00
N LEU A 69 -6.30 0.99 -15.02
CA LEU A 69 -5.99 -0.43 -14.82
C LEU A 69 -6.39 -1.26 -16.05
N LEU A 70 -7.59 -1.07 -16.60
CA LEU A 70 -8.06 -1.79 -17.78
C LEU A 70 -7.24 -1.50 -19.04
N GLU A 71 -6.75 -0.28 -19.21
CA GLU A 71 -5.81 0.05 -20.30
C GLU A 71 -4.50 -0.73 -20.15
N ILE A 72 -3.97 -0.83 -18.93
CA ILE A 72 -2.74 -1.59 -18.65
C ILE A 72 -2.99 -3.09 -18.89
N VAL A 73 -4.13 -3.61 -18.45
CA VAL A 73 -4.57 -4.99 -18.71
C VAL A 73 -4.63 -5.27 -20.22
N GLY A 74 -5.23 -4.37 -20.99
CA GLY A 74 -5.30 -4.47 -22.46
C GLY A 74 -3.94 -4.40 -23.14
N ARG A 75 -3.06 -3.47 -22.72
CA ARG A 75 -1.70 -3.33 -23.26
C ARG A 75 -0.82 -4.54 -22.96
N GLU A 76 -0.96 -5.12 -21.77
CA GLU A 76 -0.25 -6.35 -21.43
C GLU A 76 -0.87 -7.57 -22.11
N GLY A 77 -2.12 -7.52 -22.58
CA GLY A 77 -2.80 -8.69 -23.15
C GLY A 77 -2.97 -9.79 -22.10
N VAL A 78 -3.48 -9.41 -20.94
CA VAL A 78 -3.78 -10.32 -19.81
C VAL A 78 -5.27 -10.31 -19.50
N SER A 79 -5.75 -11.35 -18.81
CA SER A 79 -7.14 -11.46 -18.36
C SER A 79 -7.24 -11.15 -16.87
N LEU A 80 -7.83 -10.01 -16.52
CA LEU A 80 -8.11 -9.66 -15.12
C LEU A 80 -9.29 -10.47 -14.59
N THR A 81 -9.04 -11.41 -13.68
CA THR A 81 -10.06 -12.33 -13.14
C THR A 81 -10.45 -12.00 -11.70
N THR A 82 -9.50 -11.47 -10.93
CA THR A 82 -9.64 -11.32 -9.48
C THR A 82 -9.12 -9.98 -8.98
N VAL A 83 -9.78 -9.43 -7.97
CA VAL A 83 -9.29 -8.31 -7.16
C VAL A 83 -9.06 -8.79 -5.73
N LEU A 84 -7.86 -8.56 -5.20
CA LEU A 84 -7.53 -8.70 -3.79
C LEU A 84 -7.61 -7.31 -3.15
N THR A 85 -8.48 -7.14 -2.17
CA THR A 85 -8.62 -5.86 -1.45
C THR A 85 -8.09 -6.01 -0.04
N THR A 86 -7.14 -5.15 0.35
CA THR A 86 -6.49 -5.20 1.66
C THR A 86 -7.41 -4.71 2.76
N HIS A 87 -8.15 -3.62 2.54
CA HIS A 87 -9.10 -3.07 3.50
C HIS A 87 -10.18 -2.20 2.84
N HIS A 88 -11.22 -1.85 3.61
CA HIS A 88 -12.44 -1.23 3.08
C HIS A 88 -12.36 0.29 2.82
N HIS A 89 -11.21 0.93 3.02
CA HIS A 89 -11.12 2.38 2.77
C HIS A 89 -11.31 2.71 1.29
N TRP A 90 -11.78 3.94 1.04
CA TRP A 90 -12.29 4.34 -0.27
C TRP A 90 -11.23 4.29 -1.36
N ASP A 91 -10.02 4.65 -1.00
CA ASP A 91 -8.81 4.73 -1.79
C ASP A 91 -8.22 3.35 -2.12
N HIS A 92 -8.82 2.27 -1.61
CA HIS A 92 -8.41 0.88 -1.89
C HIS A 92 -9.55 0.00 -2.43
N ALA A 93 -10.80 0.26 -2.01
CA ALA A 93 -11.91 -0.67 -2.24
C ALA A 93 -13.00 -0.16 -3.18
N ARG A 94 -13.11 1.16 -3.43
CA ARG A 94 -14.30 1.68 -4.15
C ARG A 94 -14.25 1.44 -5.65
N GLY A 95 -13.06 1.28 -6.25
CA GLY A 95 -12.93 0.94 -7.67
C GLY A 95 -13.49 -0.44 -8.02
N ASN A 96 -13.59 -1.34 -7.04
CA ASN A 96 -14.17 -2.67 -7.20
C ASN A 96 -15.58 -2.63 -7.78
N THR A 97 -16.40 -1.65 -7.40
CA THR A 97 -17.80 -1.55 -7.89
C THR A 97 -17.86 -1.22 -9.37
N GLU A 98 -16.94 -0.37 -9.84
CA GLU A 98 -16.86 0.00 -11.25
C GLU A 98 -16.33 -1.18 -12.07
N LEU A 99 -15.26 -1.83 -11.62
CA LEU A 99 -14.71 -3.01 -12.28
C LEU A 99 -15.71 -4.17 -12.36
N ALA A 100 -16.42 -4.48 -11.29
CA ALA A 100 -17.41 -5.57 -11.28
C ALA A 100 -18.57 -5.34 -12.26
N ARG A 101 -18.85 -4.09 -12.62
CA ARG A 101 -19.84 -3.75 -13.67
C ARG A 101 -19.25 -3.90 -15.07
N LEU A 102 -17.99 -3.54 -15.25
CA LEU A 102 -17.28 -3.58 -16.54
C LEU A 102 -16.85 -5.01 -16.92
N LEU A 103 -16.57 -5.85 -15.92
CA LEU A 103 -16.07 -7.22 -16.08
C LEU A 103 -17.02 -8.21 -15.38
N PRO A 104 -18.09 -8.67 -16.06
CA PRO A 104 -18.94 -9.72 -15.52
C PRO A 104 -18.13 -10.97 -15.20
N GLY A 105 -18.26 -11.48 -13.98
CA GLY A 105 -17.50 -12.65 -13.49
C GLY A 105 -16.23 -12.30 -12.72
N LEU A 106 -15.86 -11.02 -12.61
CA LEU A 106 -14.77 -10.58 -11.74
C LEU A 106 -15.04 -10.97 -10.28
N VAL A 107 -14.05 -11.62 -9.65
CA VAL A 107 -14.13 -12.03 -8.24
C VAL A 107 -13.43 -10.98 -7.38
N VAL A 108 -14.14 -10.43 -6.40
CA VAL A 108 -13.56 -9.51 -5.41
C VAL A 108 -13.39 -10.23 -4.08
N LEU A 109 -12.16 -10.28 -3.58
CA LEU A 109 -11.79 -10.99 -2.36
C LEU A 109 -11.24 -10.03 -1.30
N GLY A 110 -11.52 -10.32 -0.04
CA GLY A 110 -11.03 -9.55 1.10
C GLY A 110 -11.62 -10.05 2.41
N ALA A 111 -11.22 -9.47 3.53
CA ALA A 111 -11.61 -9.99 4.86
C ALA A 111 -12.80 -9.28 5.52
N ASP A 112 -13.28 -8.19 4.92
CA ASP A 112 -14.19 -7.24 5.52
C ASP A 112 -15.45 -7.04 4.67
N GLU A 113 -16.62 -7.29 5.25
CA GLU A 113 -17.93 -7.14 4.59
C GLU A 113 -18.20 -5.70 4.12
N ARG A 114 -17.43 -4.71 4.60
CA ARG A 114 -17.50 -3.32 4.14
C ARG A 114 -16.83 -3.10 2.78
N ILE A 115 -16.04 -4.06 2.29
CA ILE A 115 -15.39 -3.98 0.98
C ILE A 115 -16.47 -3.96 -0.11
N CYS A 116 -16.42 -2.93 -0.95
CA CYS A 116 -17.40 -2.75 -2.00
C CYS A 116 -17.27 -3.85 -3.07
N ALA A 117 -18.41 -4.36 -3.53
CA ALA A 117 -18.52 -5.47 -4.48
C ALA A 117 -17.85 -6.80 -4.04
N LEU A 118 -17.60 -6.98 -2.73
CA LEU A 118 -17.03 -8.23 -2.19
C LEU A 118 -17.85 -9.44 -2.67
N THR A 119 -17.17 -10.38 -3.32
CA THR A 119 -17.76 -11.62 -3.83
C THR A 119 -17.60 -12.74 -2.82
N ARG A 120 -16.45 -12.81 -2.14
CA ARG A 120 -16.17 -13.83 -1.14
C ARG A 120 -15.24 -13.30 -0.05
N ARG A 121 -15.64 -13.52 1.19
CA ARG A 121 -14.82 -13.21 2.36
C ARG A 121 -13.74 -14.27 2.55
N LEU A 122 -12.52 -13.80 2.86
CA LEU A 122 -11.34 -14.61 3.13
C LEU A 122 -11.07 -14.76 4.63
N ALA A 123 -10.51 -15.90 5.02
CA ALA A 123 -10.06 -16.16 6.39
C ALA A 123 -8.53 -15.98 6.55
N HIS A 124 -8.07 -15.82 7.79
CA HIS A 124 -6.63 -15.83 8.09
C HIS A 124 -6.01 -17.19 7.78
N GLY A 125 -4.84 -17.17 7.14
CA GLY A 125 -4.10 -18.37 6.74
C GLY A 125 -4.68 -19.07 5.53
N GLU A 126 -5.78 -18.58 4.94
CA GLU A 126 -6.37 -19.16 3.74
C GLU A 126 -5.41 -19.02 2.56
N GLU A 127 -5.29 -20.08 1.76
CA GLU A 127 -4.45 -20.11 0.58
C GLU A 127 -5.28 -20.08 -0.69
N LEU A 128 -4.88 -19.22 -1.63
CA LEU A 128 -5.43 -19.10 -2.97
C LEU A 128 -4.35 -19.47 -3.99
N ARG A 129 -4.80 -19.77 -5.20
CA ARG A 129 -3.90 -20.09 -6.31
C ARG A 129 -4.39 -19.46 -7.61
N PHE A 130 -3.48 -18.82 -8.32
CA PHE A 130 -3.69 -18.23 -9.65
C PHE A 130 -2.60 -18.77 -10.57
N GLY A 131 -2.90 -19.83 -11.33
CA GLY A 131 -1.88 -20.60 -12.07
C GLY A 131 -0.75 -21.10 -11.18
N ALA A 132 0.49 -20.66 -11.43
CA ALA A 132 1.67 -20.99 -10.62
C ALA A 132 1.81 -20.13 -9.35
N ILE A 133 1.06 -19.04 -9.22
CA ILE A 133 1.17 -18.10 -8.11
C ILE A 133 0.35 -18.61 -6.93
N HIS A 134 1.02 -18.82 -5.82
CA HIS A 134 0.43 -19.10 -4.52
C HIS A 134 0.20 -17.80 -3.76
N VAL A 135 -0.93 -17.69 -3.05
CA VAL A 135 -1.24 -16.53 -2.21
C VAL A 135 -1.67 -16.99 -0.84
N ARG A 136 -1.01 -16.51 0.21
CA ARG A 136 -1.45 -16.69 1.59
C ARG A 136 -2.08 -15.41 2.12
N CYS A 137 -3.32 -15.52 2.59
CA CYS A 137 -4.11 -14.42 3.14
C CYS A 137 -3.80 -14.26 4.63
N LEU A 138 -3.24 -13.12 5.03
CA LEU A 138 -2.83 -12.86 6.41
C LEU A 138 -3.69 -11.74 7.00
N LEU A 139 -4.63 -12.09 7.88
CA LEU A 139 -5.31 -11.05 8.67
C LEU A 139 -4.28 -10.27 9.48
N THR A 140 -4.29 -8.95 9.31
CA THR A 140 -3.35 -8.02 9.93
C THR A 140 -4.13 -6.83 10.54
N PRO A 141 -5.02 -7.09 11.52
CA PRO A 141 -5.85 -6.04 12.11
C PRO A 141 -4.99 -4.97 12.78
N GLY A 142 -5.38 -3.72 12.60
CA GLY A 142 -4.66 -2.56 13.12
C GLY A 142 -5.23 -1.29 12.53
N HIS A 143 -4.73 -0.90 11.35
CA HIS A 143 -5.26 0.20 10.54
C HIS A 143 -6.78 0.11 10.34
N THR A 144 -7.26 -1.09 10.02
CA THR A 144 -8.68 -1.44 10.14
C THR A 144 -8.83 -2.81 10.79
N SER A 145 -10.01 -3.09 11.36
CA SER A 145 -10.30 -4.38 12.00
C SER A 145 -10.36 -5.56 11.01
N GLY A 146 -10.57 -5.29 9.72
CA GLY A 146 -10.66 -6.29 8.65
C GLY A 146 -9.52 -6.22 7.66
N HIS A 147 -8.38 -5.63 8.05
CA HIS A 147 -7.22 -5.49 7.17
C HIS A 147 -6.58 -6.87 6.87
N MET A 148 -6.20 -7.07 5.62
CA MET A 148 -5.58 -8.29 5.09
C MET A 148 -4.34 -7.96 4.29
N SER A 149 -3.24 -8.63 4.59
CA SER A 149 -2.03 -8.65 3.76
C SER A 149 -2.01 -9.92 2.91
N TYR A 150 -1.46 -9.83 1.70
CA TYR A 150 -1.35 -10.96 0.77
C TYR A 150 0.11 -11.29 0.52
N PHE A 151 0.55 -12.49 0.92
CA PHE A 151 1.90 -13.00 0.65
C PHE A 151 1.87 -13.92 -0.56
N LEU A 152 2.61 -13.58 -1.61
CA LEU A 152 2.62 -14.27 -2.90
C LEU A 152 3.98 -14.88 -3.19
N TRP A 153 3.98 -16.10 -3.72
CA TRP A 153 5.19 -16.79 -4.17
C TRP A 153 4.89 -17.74 -5.34
N GLU A 154 5.94 -18.19 -6.00
CA GLU A 154 5.90 -19.28 -6.98
C GLU A 154 6.89 -20.35 -6.54
N ASP A 155 6.51 -21.62 -6.68
CA ASP A 155 7.42 -22.73 -6.40
C ASP A 155 8.56 -22.75 -7.43
N GLU A 156 9.77 -23.11 -6.98
CA GLU A 156 10.97 -23.21 -7.83
C GLU A 156 11.35 -21.94 -8.61
N CYS A 157 10.83 -20.78 -8.20
CA CYS A 157 11.13 -19.48 -8.79
C CYS A 157 12.34 -18.84 -8.08
N LEU A 158 13.27 -18.29 -8.87
CA LEU A 158 14.42 -17.54 -8.33
C LEU A 158 14.03 -16.13 -7.88
N ASP A 159 12.92 -15.60 -8.40
CA ASP A 159 12.44 -14.30 -7.98
C ASP A 159 11.92 -14.36 -6.53
N PRO A 160 12.22 -13.35 -5.71
CA PRO A 160 11.76 -13.31 -4.33
C PRO A 160 10.22 -13.19 -4.28
N PRO A 161 9.59 -13.73 -3.23
CA PRO A 161 8.16 -13.58 -3.00
C PRO A 161 7.78 -12.11 -2.78
N ALA A 162 6.50 -11.79 -2.89
CA ALA A 162 5.96 -10.45 -2.69
C ALA A 162 4.96 -10.41 -1.54
N VAL A 163 4.87 -9.29 -0.84
CA VAL A 163 3.81 -9.04 0.15
C VAL A 163 3.13 -7.70 -0.10
N PHE A 164 1.81 -7.73 -0.31
CA PHE A 164 0.96 -6.54 -0.37
C PHE A 164 0.39 -6.30 1.02
N SER A 165 0.74 -5.16 1.62
CA SER A 165 0.51 -4.94 3.05
C SER A 165 -0.08 -3.59 3.42
N GLU A 166 -0.22 -2.63 2.50
CA GLU A 166 -0.78 -1.28 2.77
C GLU A 166 -0.33 -0.64 4.10
N GLY A 167 0.95 -0.80 4.42
CA GLY A 167 1.53 -0.25 5.63
C GLY A 167 1.41 -1.10 6.87
N VAL A 168 0.76 -2.27 6.85
CA VAL A 168 0.72 -3.21 7.99
C VAL A 168 1.67 -4.38 7.73
N LEU A 169 2.90 -4.26 8.21
CA LEU A 169 3.92 -5.29 8.09
C LEU A 169 3.80 -6.35 9.19
N TRP A 170 3.94 -7.61 8.79
CA TRP A 170 3.89 -8.79 9.65
C TRP A 170 5.21 -9.57 9.53
N SER A 171 5.80 -9.96 10.66
CA SER A 171 7.00 -10.81 10.69
C SER A 171 6.71 -12.17 11.34
N ARG A 172 6.42 -13.19 10.53
CA ARG A 172 6.60 -14.58 10.96
C ARG A 172 7.37 -15.34 9.88
N ALA A 173 8.58 -15.74 10.26
CA ALA A 173 9.63 -16.29 9.41
C ALA A 173 9.10 -17.32 8.40
N HIS A 174 9.24 -16.99 7.12
CA HIS A 174 9.33 -17.94 6.02
C HIS A 174 10.70 -17.71 5.38
N THR A 175 11.39 -18.78 5.00
CA THR A 175 12.73 -18.72 4.43
C THR A 175 12.72 -17.95 3.10
N GLY A 176 13.19 -16.69 3.12
CA GLY A 176 13.23 -15.79 1.98
C GLY A 176 12.96 -14.34 2.41
N GLN A 177 13.63 -13.36 1.80
CA GLN A 177 13.38 -11.93 2.04
C GLN A 177 12.33 -11.45 1.04
N PRO A 178 11.05 -11.25 1.43
CA PRO A 178 10.02 -10.83 0.49
C PRO A 178 10.22 -9.36 0.05
N ARG A 179 9.85 -9.11 -1.20
CA ARG A 179 9.56 -7.76 -1.70
C ARG A 179 8.32 -7.24 -1.00
N VAL A 180 8.42 -6.07 -0.41
CA VAL A 180 7.33 -5.38 0.27
C VAL A 180 6.72 -4.40 -0.73
N CYS A 181 5.51 -4.71 -1.18
CA CYS A 181 4.73 -3.88 -2.08
C CYS A 181 3.82 -2.98 -1.26
N THR A 182 4.42 -2.05 -0.51
CA THR A 182 3.71 -0.96 0.18
C THR A 182 4.68 0.15 0.59
N LYS A 183 4.14 1.31 0.98
CA LYS A 183 4.92 2.45 1.50
C LYS A 183 5.49 2.15 2.89
N SER A 184 6.78 2.40 3.08
CA SER A 184 7.39 2.40 4.42
C SER A 184 6.77 3.49 5.31
N GLY A 185 6.27 3.11 6.47
CA GLY A 185 5.81 4.05 7.51
C GLY A 185 4.29 4.23 7.68
N ALA A 186 3.43 3.44 7.03
CA ALA A 186 1.97 3.54 7.12
C ALA A 186 1.30 2.74 8.29
N LEU A 187 2.05 2.41 9.36
CA LEU A 187 1.51 1.70 10.54
C LEU A 187 0.61 2.57 11.43
N GLN A 188 -0.70 2.69 11.16
CA GLN A 188 -1.63 3.37 12.08
C GLN A 188 -1.92 2.55 13.35
N GLN A 189 -2.29 3.25 14.43
CA GLN A 189 -2.44 2.68 15.79
C GLN A 189 -3.23 1.36 15.77
N PRO A 190 -2.70 0.26 16.32
CA PRO A 190 -3.51 -0.92 16.55
C PRO A 190 -4.58 -0.60 17.60
N ARG A 191 -5.86 -0.66 17.22
CA ARG A 191 -6.94 -0.76 18.19
C ARG A 191 -6.98 -2.21 18.67
N GLU A 192 -6.34 -2.43 19.82
CA GLU A 192 -6.28 -3.66 20.61
C GLU A 192 -5.43 -4.81 20.04
N GLY A 193 -4.31 -5.08 20.72
CA GLY A 193 -3.98 -6.46 21.13
C GLY A 193 -2.99 -7.31 20.34
N GLN A 194 -2.45 -6.92 19.19
CA GLN A 194 -1.46 -7.77 18.47
C GLN A 194 -0.35 -6.94 17.79
N ALA A 195 0.89 -7.11 18.26
CA ALA A 195 2.12 -6.59 17.64
C ALA A 195 3.06 -7.77 17.35
N ILE A 196 3.67 -7.82 16.16
CA ILE A 196 4.54 -8.92 15.72
C ILE A 196 5.88 -8.34 15.25
N MET A 197 6.99 -8.98 15.67
CA MET A 197 8.31 -8.36 15.94
C MET A 197 9.49 -8.83 15.06
N GLY A 198 10.57 -8.04 14.97
CA GLY A 198 11.90 -8.48 14.53
C GLY A 198 13.01 -7.38 14.60
N GLN A 199 14.24 -7.75 14.97
CA GLN A 199 15.37 -6.88 15.36
C GLN A 199 16.35 -6.44 14.24
N GLY A 200 17.08 -5.33 14.49
CA GLY A 200 18.49 -5.14 14.08
C GLY A 200 18.90 -4.02 13.08
N VAL A 201 19.60 -3.00 13.60
CA VAL A 201 20.66 -2.07 13.01
C VAL A 201 20.41 -1.03 11.86
N THR A 202 20.62 0.26 12.23
CA THR A 202 20.96 1.58 11.57
C THR A 202 20.36 2.14 10.24
N THR A 203 19.93 3.43 10.38
CA THR A 203 19.33 4.54 9.54
C THR A 203 19.79 4.78 8.09
N PRO A 204 19.04 5.49 7.16
CA PRO A 204 18.08 6.63 7.32
C PRO A 204 16.75 6.52 6.46
N PRO A 205 16.07 7.64 6.07
CA PRO A 205 14.78 8.11 6.58
C PRO A 205 13.51 7.37 6.10
N LEU A 206 12.48 7.38 6.94
CA LEU A 206 11.12 6.95 6.60
C LEU A 206 10.35 8.03 5.86
N SER A 207 9.44 7.56 5.01
CA SER A 207 8.49 8.34 4.20
C SER A 207 9.09 8.98 2.96
N VAL A 208 9.64 8.17 2.07
CA VAL A 208 9.84 8.62 0.70
C VAL A 208 8.50 8.46 -0.01
N LYS A 209 7.80 9.59 -0.18
CA LYS A 209 6.82 9.79 -1.28
C LYS A 209 7.53 9.45 -2.60
N ARG A 210 6.86 9.50 -3.76
CA ARG A 210 7.59 9.42 -5.04
C ARG A 210 8.85 10.29 -4.95
N ASP A 211 9.98 9.76 -5.43
CA ASP A 211 11.25 10.46 -5.26
C ASP A 211 11.25 11.82 -6.00
N GLU A 212 12.34 12.59 -5.92
CA GLU A 212 12.43 13.90 -6.57
C GLU A 212 12.17 13.82 -8.10
N ASP A 213 12.25 12.61 -8.68
CA ASP A 213 12.02 12.29 -10.09
C ASP A 213 10.62 11.67 -10.36
N ASP A 214 9.69 11.72 -9.40
CA ASP A 214 8.33 11.14 -9.46
C ASP A 214 8.30 9.60 -9.61
N VAL A 215 9.41 8.91 -9.29
CA VAL A 215 9.51 7.45 -9.38
C VAL A 215 8.93 6.80 -8.11
N PRO A 216 8.14 5.71 -8.25
CA PRO A 216 7.68 4.94 -7.10
C PRO A 216 8.84 4.39 -6.28
N THR A 217 8.77 4.56 -4.96
CA THR A 217 9.76 4.05 -4.00
C THR A 217 9.50 2.61 -3.57
N VAL A 218 8.51 1.98 -4.21
CA VAL A 218 8.12 0.58 -4.01
C VAL A 218 8.56 -0.28 -5.20
N PRO A 219 8.90 -1.55 -4.96
CA PRO A 219 8.91 -2.22 -3.66
C PRO A 219 10.19 -1.97 -2.86
N SER A 220 10.09 -2.03 -1.53
CA SER A 220 11.23 -2.26 -0.62
C SER A 220 11.37 -3.78 -0.36
N THR A 221 12.26 -4.16 0.54
CA THR A 221 12.38 -5.53 1.06
C THR A 221 12.14 -5.56 2.57
N LEU A 222 11.71 -6.70 3.11
CA LEU A 222 11.56 -6.84 4.57
C LEU A 222 12.90 -6.61 5.30
N GLY A 223 14.01 -7.01 4.68
CA GLY A 223 15.36 -6.76 5.20
C GLY A 223 15.65 -5.27 5.33
N GLU A 224 15.34 -4.47 4.32
CA GLU A 224 15.46 -3.01 4.36
C GLU A 224 14.55 -2.40 5.43
N GLU A 225 13.28 -2.81 5.50
CA GLU A 225 12.36 -2.31 6.53
C GLU A 225 12.88 -2.59 7.95
N LEU A 226 13.51 -3.75 8.21
CA LEU A 226 14.12 -4.04 9.51
C LEU A 226 15.29 -3.10 9.85
N LEU A 227 16.01 -2.57 8.86
CA LEU A 227 17.14 -1.66 9.08
C LEU A 227 16.69 -0.27 9.54
N TYR A 228 15.62 0.28 8.96
CA TYR A 228 15.25 1.68 9.22
C TYR A 228 13.86 1.89 9.81
N ASN A 229 12.91 0.97 9.68
CA ASN A 229 11.53 1.20 10.12
C ASN A 229 11.40 1.08 11.66
N PRO A 230 11.15 2.18 12.41
CA PRO A 230 11.13 2.18 13.87
C PRO A 230 10.02 1.29 14.42
N PHE A 231 8.94 1.09 13.65
CA PHE A 231 7.81 0.27 14.07
C PHE A 231 8.09 -1.24 13.96
N LEU A 232 9.06 -1.66 13.14
CA LEU A 232 9.56 -3.04 13.19
C LEU A 232 10.64 -3.20 14.26
N ARG A 233 11.31 -2.10 14.62
CA ARG A 233 12.45 -2.04 15.54
C ARG A 233 12.05 -1.74 16.99
N VAL A 234 10.84 -2.08 17.39
CA VAL A 234 10.29 -1.75 18.74
C VAL A 234 11.04 -2.40 19.91
N ALA A 235 11.87 -3.41 19.64
CA ALA A 235 12.72 -4.05 20.64
C ALA A 235 14.15 -3.49 20.68
N GLU A 236 14.50 -2.58 19.78
CA GLU A 236 15.86 -2.03 19.68
C GLU A 236 16.10 -0.97 20.76
N GLU A 237 17.26 -1.01 21.40
CA GLU A 237 17.63 -0.09 22.48
C GLU A 237 17.42 1.40 22.12
N PRO A 238 17.80 1.91 20.92
CA PRO A 238 17.55 3.30 20.57
C PRO A 238 16.06 3.67 20.53
N VAL A 239 15.19 2.75 20.10
CA VAL A 239 13.74 2.97 19.98
C VAL A 239 13.08 2.91 21.37
N CYS A 240 13.47 1.94 22.19
CA CYS A 240 13.05 1.85 23.59
C CYS A 240 13.45 3.11 24.36
N LYS A 241 14.67 3.60 24.16
CA LYS A 241 15.18 4.83 24.79
C LYS A 241 14.42 6.08 24.34
N PHE A 242 14.13 6.20 23.05
CA PHE A 242 13.33 7.31 22.51
C PHE A 242 11.91 7.34 23.10
N THR A 243 11.26 6.18 23.17
CA THR A 243 9.88 6.07 23.67
C THR A 243 9.77 6.07 25.19
N GLY A 244 10.87 5.79 25.90
CA GLY A 244 10.87 5.57 27.35
C GLY A 244 10.15 4.28 27.77
N LYS A 245 9.89 3.36 26.82
CA LYS A 245 9.15 2.12 27.01
C LYS A 245 10.02 0.92 26.65
N VAL A 246 9.68 -0.24 27.20
CA VAL A 246 10.36 -1.52 26.94
C VAL A 246 9.41 -2.62 26.46
N ALA A 247 8.13 -2.52 26.80
CA ALA A 247 7.11 -3.43 26.30
C ALA A 247 6.80 -3.07 24.84
N PRO A 248 6.95 -4.00 23.87
CA PRO A 248 6.79 -3.71 22.44
C PRO A 248 5.47 -3.02 22.07
N ALA A 249 4.37 -3.43 22.71
CA ALA A 249 3.05 -2.81 22.49
C ALA A 249 3.01 -1.34 22.95
N GLU A 250 3.62 -1.02 24.10
CA GLU A 250 3.72 0.36 24.60
C GLU A 250 4.67 1.21 23.76
N VAL A 251 5.80 0.63 23.30
CA VAL A 251 6.72 1.29 22.37
C VAL A 251 5.98 1.65 21.08
N LEU A 252 5.23 0.71 20.53
CA LEU A 252 4.46 0.90 19.31
C LEU A 252 3.38 1.99 19.46
N GLU A 253 2.66 1.98 20.59
CA GLU A 253 1.66 3.01 20.90
C GLU A 253 2.27 4.42 20.91
N VAL A 254 3.42 4.58 21.58
CA VAL A 254 4.15 5.85 21.62
C VAL A 254 4.59 6.26 20.22
N LEU A 255 5.22 5.36 19.45
CA LEU A 255 5.63 5.66 18.08
C LEU A 255 4.47 6.09 17.18
N CYS A 256 3.32 5.42 17.28
CA CYS A 256 2.14 5.80 16.50
C CYS A 256 1.61 7.17 16.90
N ARG A 257 1.62 7.52 18.19
CA ARG A 257 1.24 8.86 18.68
C ARG A 257 2.21 9.92 18.19
N GLU A 258 3.52 9.71 18.38
CA GLU A 258 4.56 10.64 17.93
C GLU A 258 4.47 10.90 16.43
N ARG A 259 4.31 9.84 15.61
CA ARG A 259 4.13 9.99 14.16
C ARG A 259 2.87 10.79 13.82
N ALA A 260 1.76 10.58 14.53
CA ALA A 260 0.52 11.30 14.27
C ALA A 260 0.61 12.80 14.59
N SER A 261 1.47 13.18 15.55
CA SER A 261 1.75 14.57 15.91
C SER A 261 2.99 15.15 15.25
N PHE A 262 3.71 14.38 14.44
CA PHE A 262 4.96 14.82 13.83
C PHE A 262 4.68 15.80 12.68
N GLU A 263 5.01 17.06 12.91
CA GLU A 263 5.11 18.04 11.84
C GLU A 263 6.41 17.81 11.08
N GLN A 264 6.32 17.50 9.78
CA GLN A 264 7.52 17.47 8.96
C GLN A 264 8.21 18.84 9.05
N ALA A 265 9.49 18.83 9.43
CA ALA A 265 10.30 20.03 9.35
C ALA A 265 10.16 20.60 7.93
N ALA A 266 9.86 21.90 7.83
CA ALA A 266 9.76 22.59 6.55
C ALA A 266 10.97 22.21 5.69
N GLU A 267 10.74 21.88 4.41
CA GLU A 267 11.82 21.46 3.52
C GLU A 267 13.00 22.41 3.66
N PRO A 268 14.23 21.90 3.88
CA PRO A 268 15.37 22.76 4.00
C PRO A 268 15.54 23.53 2.69
N LEU A 269 15.39 24.85 2.78
CA LEU A 269 15.50 25.90 1.76
C LEU A 269 15.92 25.39 0.37
N GLN A 270 15.11 25.74 -0.65
CA GLN A 270 15.35 25.51 -2.07
C GLN A 270 16.86 25.64 -2.44
N PRO A 271 17.40 24.82 -3.34
CA PRO A 271 18.84 24.80 -3.65
C PRO A 271 19.45 26.18 -3.94
N GLN A 272 18.68 27.09 -4.56
CA GLN A 272 19.13 28.46 -4.83
C GLN A 272 19.32 29.28 -3.54
N ALA A 273 18.46 29.08 -2.53
CA ALA A 273 18.57 29.72 -1.23
C ALA A 273 19.76 29.17 -0.41
N ARG A 274 20.08 27.87 -0.55
CA ARG A 274 21.31 27.29 0.03
C ARG A 274 22.57 27.83 -0.65
N ALA A 275 22.56 27.97 -1.97
CA ALA A 275 23.68 28.55 -2.72
C ALA A 275 23.89 30.03 -2.34
N LEU A 276 22.82 30.80 -2.19
CA LEU A 276 22.86 32.19 -1.70
C LEU A 276 23.40 32.29 -0.27
N LEU A 277 22.94 31.43 0.64
CA LEU A 277 23.46 31.38 2.02
C LEU A 277 24.92 30.94 2.08
N ALA A 278 25.33 29.96 1.26
CA ALA A 278 26.73 29.54 1.16
C ALA A 278 27.62 30.64 0.58
N LEU A 279 27.12 31.44 -0.35
CA LEU A 279 27.80 32.63 -0.86
C LEU A 279 27.89 33.73 0.22
N GLN A 280 26.80 33.96 0.96
CA GLN A 280 26.69 34.96 2.02
C GLN A 280 27.53 34.60 3.26
N TRP A 281 27.73 33.31 3.52
CA TRP A 281 28.62 32.77 4.56
C TRP A 281 30.05 32.54 4.05
N GLY A 282 30.37 32.94 2.81
CA GLY A 282 31.72 32.89 2.26
C GLY A 282 32.26 31.48 1.98
N LEU A 283 31.40 30.47 1.95
CA LEU A 283 31.75 29.08 1.64
C LEU A 283 31.91 28.83 0.14
N LEU A 284 31.46 29.76 -0.70
CA LEU A 284 31.64 29.75 -2.15
C LEU A 284 32.33 31.06 -2.59
N SER A 285 33.41 30.95 -3.35
CA SER A 285 34.13 32.12 -3.89
C SER A 285 33.46 32.61 -5.18
N MET A 286 33.25 33.92 -5.30
CA MET A 286 32.76 34.53 -6.54
C MET A 286 33.80 34.30 -7.67
N PRO A 287 33.37 33.91 -8.88
CA PRO A 287 34.29 33.77 -10.00
C PRO A 287 34.90 35.14 -10.30
N ARG A 288 36.24 35.19 -10.31
CA ARG A 288 36.98 36.42 -10.65
C ARG A 288 36.65 36.79 -12.10
N PRO A 289 36.34 38.07 -12.38
CA PRO A 289 36.12 38.50 -13.76
C PRO A 289 37.42 38.30 -14.55
N LYS A 290 37.27 37.81 -15.79
CA LYS A 290 38.36 37.59 -16.74
C LYS A 290 38.99 38.91 -17.16
#